data_AF-A0A2H0I974-F1
#
_entry.id   AF-A0A2H0I974-F1
#
_cell.length_a   1.000
_cell.length_b   1.000
_cell.length_c   1.000
_cell.angle_alpha   90.00
_cell.angle_beta   90.00
_cell.angle_gamma   90.00
#
_symmetry.space_group_name_H-M   'P 1'
#
loop_
_entity.id
_entity.type
_entity.pdbx_description
1 polymer ?
#
loop_
_entity_poly.entity_id
_entity_poly.type
_entity_poly.pdbx_seq_one_letter_code
_entity_poly.pdbx_strand_id
1 'polypeptide(L)'
;MPVKIVSEDGKNLTLQVTVDISGSMLEAEEKIMAACNAVGTLTTEKALSQFDTDGTPIKMGEKKYTAKAKENKRYETPYGSACVQRYVYQPSCGEGRTHVPFETSACIVHSATPKFTKMLSHQYSS
;
A
#
# COMPACT_ATOMS: atom_id res chain seq x y z
N MET A 1 15.43 13.09 -0.77
CA MET A 1 14.91 11.72 -0.97
C MET A 1 16.09 10.78 -1.12
N PRO A 2 16.38 9.92 -0.13
CA PRO A 2 17.56 9.06 -0.15
C PRO A 2 17.41 7.81 -1.02
N VAL A 3 16.21 7.52 -1.53
CA VAL A 3 15.89 6.28 -2.25
C VAL A 3 15.68 6.56 -3.74
N LYS A 4 16.31 5.78 -4.61
CA LYS A 4 16.15 5.79 -6.07
C LYS A 4 15.78 4.39 -6.56
N ILE A 5 14.85 4.30 -7.50
CA ILE A 5 14.50 3.03 -8.15
C ILE A 5 15.55 2.75 -9.24
N VAL A 6 16.20 1.60 -9.18
CA VAL A 6 17.23 1.17 -10.13
C VAL A 6 16.63 0.25 -11.20
N SER A 7 15.81 -0.71 -10.80
CA SER A 7 15.08 -1.59 -11.72
C SER A 7 13.76 -2.06 -11.12
N GLU A 8 12.80 -2.37 -11.98
CA GLU A 8 11.51 -2.95 -11.63
C GLU A 8 11.20 -4.08 -12.63
N ASP A 9 11.22 -5.31 -12.13
CA ASP A 9 11.07 -6.53 -12.93
C ASP A 9 9.81 -7.29 -12.53
N GLY A 10 8.66 -6.58 -12.39
CA GLY A 10 7.30 -7.11 -12.11
C GLY A 10 7.11 -7.84 -10.77
N LYS A 11 8.04 -8.71 -10.40
CA LYS A 11 8.17 -9.45 -9.15
C LYS A 11 9.21 -8.82 -8.22
N ASN A 12 10.27 -8.24 -8.79
CA ASN A 12 11.39 -7.70 -8.02
C ASN A 12 11.48 -6.18 -8.22
N LEU A 13 11.72 -5.46 -7.13
CA LEU A 13 11.98 -4.02 -7.13
C LEU A 13 13.37 -3.78 -6.54
N THR A 14 14.27 -3.20 -7.33
CA THR A 14 15.63 -2.87 -6.88
C THR A 14 15.71 -1.39 -6.54
N LEU A 15 16.05 -1.09 -5.30
CA LEU A 15 16.16 0.27 -4.78
C LEU A 15 17.59 0.56 -4.34
N GLN A 16 18.13 1.71 -4.74
CA GLN A 16 19.39 2.23 -4.24
C GLN A 16 19.10 3.29 -3.18
N VAL A 17 19.76 3.18 -2.04
CA VAL A 17 19.57 4.07 -0.91
C VAL A 17 20.89 4.70 -0.53
N THR A 18 20.89 6.01 -0.29
CA THR A 18 22.05 6.73 0.24
C THR A 18 21.67 7.38 1.55
N VAL A 19 22.32 6.98 2.63
CA VAL A 19 22.10 7.50 3.98
C VAL A 19 23.33 8.29 4.41
N ASP A 20 23.11 9.50 4.93
CA ASP A 20 24.15 10.27 5.59
C ASP A 20 24.37 9.72 7.01
N ILE A 21 25.58 9.24 7.28
CA ILE A 21 25.99 8.65 8.57
C ILE A 21 26.79 9.63 9.43
N SER A 22 26.85 10.91 9.05
CA SER A 22 27.49 11.94 9.86
C SER A 22 26.63 12.37 11.06
N GLY A 23 27.29 12.89 12.09
CA GLY A 23 26.67 13.37 13.33
C GLY A 23 26.97 12.48 14.53
N SER A 24 26.17 12.65 15.58
CA SER A 24 26.15 11.76 16.74
C SER A 24 25.55 10.39 16.39
N MET A 25 25.79 9.38 17.22
CA MET A 25 25.26 8.03 17.00
C MET A 25 23.72 8.03 16.92
N LEU A 26 23.06 8.79 17.79
CA LEU A 26 21.59 8.89 17.81
C LEU A 26 21.06 9.51 16.50
N GLU A 27 21.66 10.59 16.03
CA GLU A 27 21.27 11.23 14.76
C GLU A 27 21.50 10.29 13.57
N ALA A 28 22.58 9.52 13.57
CA ALA A 28 22.83 8.51 12.54
C ALA A 28 21.76 7.41 12.57
N GLU A 29 21.37 6.92 13.76
CA GLU A 29 20.30 5.92 13.91
C GLU A 29 18.94 6.43 13.42
N GLU A 30 18.58 7.67 13.72
CA GLU A 30 17.35 8.31 13.22
C GLU A 30 17.35 8.41 11.69
N LYS A 31 18.47 8.83 11.10
CA LYS A 31 18.63 8.90 9.63
C LYS A 31 18.55 7.51 8.98
N ILE A 32 19.15 6.49 9.59
CA ILE A 32 19.07 5.09 9.13
C ILE A 32 17.63 4.60 9.19
N MET A 33 16.93 4.81 10.31
CA MET A 33 15.53 4.42 10.47
C MET A 33 14.64 5.12 9.44
N ALA A 34 14.81 6.42 9.24
CA ALA A 34 14.07 7.18 8.24
C ALA A 34 14.29 6.63 6.82
N ALA A 35 15.52 6.23 6.47
CA ALA A 35 15.83 5.62 5.19
C ALA A 35 15.16 4.25 5.01
N CYS A 36 15.22 3.38 6.03
CA CYS A 36 14.55 2.07 6.02
C CYS A 36 13.03 2.22 5.86
N ASN A 37 12.44 3.17 6.58
CA ASN A 37 11.00 3.46 6.49
C ASN A 37 10.60 3.98 5.11
N ALA A 38 11.42 4.84 4.49
CA ALA A 38 11.19 5.30 3.12
C ALA A 38 11.23 4.16 2.10
N VAL A 39 12.22 3.25 2.22
CA VAL A 39 12.32 2.05 1.38
C VAL A 39 11.09 1.15 1.55
N GLY A 40 10.72 0.87 2.81
CA GLY A 40 9.58 0.04 3.13
C GLY A 40 8.26 0.62 2.62
N THR A 41 8.06 1.93 2.76
CA THR A 41 6.86 2.63 2.26
C THR A 41 6.77 2.54 0.74
N LEU A 42 7.82 2.92 0.01
CA LEU A 42 7.84 2.87 -1.47
C LEU A 42 7.64 1.45 -2.01
N THR A 43 8.29 0.47 -1.39
CA THR A 43 8.15 -0.94 -1.79
C THR A 43 6.74 -1.43 -1.52
N THR A 44 6.14 -1.03 -0.39
CA THR A 44 4.76 -1.40 -0.05
C THR A 44 3.77 -0.74 -1.01
N GLU A 45 3.94 0.54 -1.36
CA GLU A 45 3.11 1.21 -2.37
C GLU A 45 3.12 0.47 -3.71
N LYS A 46 4.30 0.04 -4.16
CA LYS A 46 4.45 -0.74 -5.39
C LYS A 46 3.84 -2.13 -5.28
N ALA A 47 4.10 -2.84 -4.18
CA ALA A 47 3.52 -4.16 -3.93
C ALA A 47 1.99 -4.09 -3.89
N LEU A 48 1.42 -3.08 -3.22
CA LEU A 48 -0.02 -2.83 -3.19
C LEU A 48 -0.56 -2.53 -4.59
N SER A 49 0.13 -1.71 -5.39
CA SER A 49 -0.31 -1.40 -6.76
C SER A 49 -0.43 -2.64 -7.66
N GLN A 50 0.32 -3.72 -7.38
CA GLN A 50 0.20 -5.00 -8.12
C GLN A 50 -1.10 -5.77 -7.84
N PHE A 51 -1.78 -5.48 -6.72
CA PHE A 51 -3.08 -6.06 -6.40
C PHE A 51 -4.25 -5.26 -6.96
N ASP A 52 -4.01 -4.09 -7.55
CA ASP A 52 -5.07 -3.32 -8.20
C ASP A 52 -5.47 -3.99 -9.53
N THR A 53 -6.66 -3.63 -9.99
CA THR A 53 -7.25 -4.17 -11.23
C THR A 53 -7.05 -3.22 -12.41
N ASP A 54 -7.16 -3.72 -13.65
CA ASP A 54 -6.99 -2.91 -14.86
C ASP A 54 -8.19 -1.98 -15.18
N GLY A 55 -9.16 -1.85 -14.27
CA GLY A 55 -10.40 -1.10 -14.50
C GLY A 55 -11.45 -1.83 -15.35
N THR A 56 -11.18 -3.07 -15.76
CA THR A 56 -12.13 -3.90 -16.52
C THR A 56 -13.35 -4.26 -15.66
N PRO A 57 -14.57 -4.38 -16.24
CA PRO A 57 -15.76 -4.79 -15.50
C PRO A 57 -15.57 -6.16 -14.86
N ILE A 58 -15.88 -6.26 -13.57
CA ILE A 58 -15.79 -7.50 -12.80
C ILE A 58 -17.20 -8.06 -12.56
N LYS A 59 -17.33 -9.38 -12.60
CA LYS A 59 -18.56 -10.07 -12.17
C LYS A 59 -18.32 -10.65 -10.79
N MET A 60 -19.15 -10.27 -9.83
CA MET A 60 -19.18 -10.86 -8.49
C MET A 60 -20.55 -11.49 -8.28
N GLY A 61 -20.60 -12.82 -8.33
CA GLY A 61 -21.86 -13.57 -8.39
C GLY A 61 -22.67 -13.20 -9.62
N GLU A 62 -23.95 -12.88 -9.43
CA GLU A 62 -24.88 -12.49 -10.50
C GLU A 62 -24.80 -10.98 -10.86
N LYS A 63 -24.08 -10.19 -10.06
CA LYS A 63 -24.00 -8.73 -10.24
C LYS A 63 -22.75 -8.34 -11.04
N LYS A 64 -22.95 -7.46 -12.03
CA LYS A 64 -21.86 -6.83 -12.80
C LYS A 64 -21.48 -5.51 -12.14
N TYR A 65 -20.19 -5.34 -11.90
CA TYR A 65 -19.59 -4.12 -11.38
C TYR A 65 -18.76 -3.46 -12.46
N THR A 66 -18.88 -2.14 -12.58
CA THR A 66 -18.09 -1.33 -13.52
C THR A 66 -17.24 -0.34 -12.75
N ALA A 67 -16.04 -0.05 -13.28
CA ALA A 67 -15.15 0.95 -12.70
C ALA A 67 -15.79 2.34 -12.80
N LYS A 68 -15.91 3.02 -11.66
CA LYS A 68 -16.46 4.37 -11.55
C LYS A 68 -15.37 5.43 -11.70
N ALA A 69 -14.30 5.28 -10.91
CA ALA A 69 -13.22 6.23 -10.83
C ALA A 69 -11.96 5.54 -10.27
N LYS A 70 -10.82 6.20 -10.47
CA LYS A 70 -9.55 5.85 -9.83
C LYS A 70 -9.30 6.84 -8.69
N GLU A 71 -9.33 6.37 -7.46
CA GLU A 71 -9.24 7.19 -6.25
C GLU A 71 -7.88 6.98 -5.56
N ASN A 72 -7.29 8.05 -5.02
CA ASN A 72 -6.11 7.94 -4.18
C ASN A 72 -6.54 7.77 -2.72
N LYS A 73 -6.09 6.68 -2.08
CA LYS A 73 -6.31 6.45 -0.64
C LYS A 73 -4.97 6.21 0.07
N ARG A 74 -4.89 6.70 1.31
CA ARG A 74 -3.76 6.45 2.21
C ARG A 74 -4.00 5.18 3.00
N TYR A 75 -2.97 4.34 3.06
CA TYR A 75 -2.95 3.11 3.82
C TYR A 75 -1.83 3.15 4.86
N GLU A 76 -2.13 2.70 6.07
CA GLU A 76 -1.14 2.59 7.14
C GLU A 76 -0.36 1.29 7.00
N THR A 77 0.97 1.45 6.98
CA THR A 77 1.93 0.36 6.90
C THR A 77 2.87 0.41 8.10
N PRO A 78 3.57 -0.69 8.43
CA PRO A 78 4.56 -0.68 9.51
C PRO A 78 5.67 0.36 9.32
N TYR A 79 5.91 0.78 8.07
CA TYR A 79 6.99 1.67 7.68
C TYR A 79 6.55 3.14 7.54
N GLY A 80 5.25 3.40 7.62
CA GLY A 80 4.65 4.72 7.38
C GLY A 80 3.40 4.65 6.51
N SER A 81 2.85 5.81 6.16
CA SER A 81 1.63 5.90 5.33
C SER A 81 1.97 5.81 3.84
N ALA A 82 1.39 4.81 3.17
CA ALA A 82 1.53 4.55 1.74
C ALA A 82 0.34 5.16 0.96
N CYS A 83 0.60 5.95 -0.09
CA CYS A 83 -0.44 6.48 -0.97
C CYS A 83 -0.60 5.59 -2.21
N VAL A 84 -1.77 4.95 -2.35
CA VAL A 84 -2.03 4.06 -3.49
C VAL A 84 -3.25 4.56 -4.27
N GLN A 85 -3.12 4.59 -5.58
CA GLN A 85 -4.20 4.88 -6.50
C GLN A 85 -4.90 3.57 -6.86
N ARG A 86 -6.21 3.48 -6.60
CA ARG A 86 -7.01 2.25 -6.71
C ARG A 86 -8.28 2.45 -7.52
N TYR A 87 -8.76 1.41 -8.19
CA TYR A 87 -10.07 1.46 -8.85
C TYR A 87 -11.23 1.20 -7.90
N VAL A 88 -12.24 2.06 -8.01
CA VAL A 88 -13.47 1.98 -7.23
C VAL A 88 -14.61 1.53 -8.14
N TYR A 89 -15.26 0.43 -7.78
CA TYR A 89 -16.28 -0.21 -8.60
C TYR A 89 -17.68 -0.02 -8.03
N GLN A 90 -18.67 0.18 -8.91
CA GLN A 90 -20.08 0.30 -8.54
C GLN A 90 -20.93 -0.75 -9.29
N PRO A 91 -21.99 -1.30 -8.67
CA PRO A 91 -22.91 -2.20 -9.36
C PRO A 91 -23.82 -1.41 -10.32
N SER A 92 -24.25 -2.04 -11.42
CA SER A 92 -25.11 -1.41 -12.43
C SER A 92 -26.57 -1.21 -12.00
N CYS A 93 -27.01 -1.85 -10.91
CA CYS A 93 -28.40 -1.78 -10.44
C CYS A 93 -28.47 -1.77 -8.91
N GLY A 94 -28.84 -0.62 -8.34
CA GLY A 94 -29.69 -0.57 -7.15
C GLY A 94 -29.06 -0.60 -5.74
N GLU A 95 -27.76 -0.75 -5.55
CA GLU A 95 -27.16 -0.68 -4.21
C GLU A 95 -25.90 0.18 -4.25
N GLY A 96 -25.91 1.34 -3.59
CA GLY A 96 -24.79 2.30 -3.55
C GLY A 96 -23.54 1.82 -2.82
N ARG A 97 -23.37 0.50 -2.64
CA ARG A 97 -22.17 -0.10 -2.04
C ARG A 97 -21.08 -0.19 -3.09
N THR A 98 -20.10 0.69 -2.95
CA THR A 98 -18.87 0.66 -3.74
C THR A 98 -18.00 -0.52 -3.30
N HIS A 99 -17.49 -1.26 -4.27
CA HIS A 99 -16.60 -2.39 -4.06
C HIS A 99 -15.20 -2.02 -4.52
N VAL A 100 -14.18 -2.40 -3.75
CA VAL A 100 -12.78 -2.15 -4.09
C VAL A 100 -12.04 -3.49 -4.04
N PRO A 101 -11.88 -4.16 -5.21
CA PRO A 101 -11.25 -5.47 -5.29
C PRO A 101 -9.87 -5.52 -4.64
N PHE A 102 -9.10 -4.45 -4.83
CA PHE A 102 -7.78 -4.27 -4.24
C PHE A 102 -7.77 -4.48 -2.71
N GLU A 103 -8.74 -3.92 -1.97
CA GLU A 103 -8.77 -4.03 -0.51
C GLU A 103 -9.07 -5.46 -0.06
N THR A 104 -9.94 -6.16 -0.79
CA THR A 104 -10.26 -7.57 -0.52
C THR A 104 -9.07 -8.49 -0.85
N SER A 105 -8.43 -8.30 -2.01
CA SER A 105 -7.31 -9.13 -2.45
C SER A 105 -6.06 -8.97 -1.59
N ALA A 106 -5.77 -7.75 -1.12
CA ALA A 106 -4.63 -7.48 -0.25
C ALA A 106 -4.95 -7.68 1.26
N CYS A 107 -6.14 -8.20 1.60
CA CYS A 107 -6.62 -8.40 2.97
C CYS A 107 -6.51 -7.13 3.85
N ILE A 108 -6.81 -5.97 3.27
CA ILE A 108 -6.75 -4.69 3.97
C ILE A 108 -7.89 -4.61 4.99
N VAL A 109 -7.56 -4.23 6.23
CA VAL A 109 -8.54 -4.02 7.29
C VAL A 109 -8.71 -2.50 7.46
N HIS A 110 -9.86 -1.97 7.02
CA HIS A 110 -10.19 -0.54 7.01
C HIS A 110 -9.24 0.31 6.16
N SER A 111 -8.09 0.69 6.72
CA SER A 111 -7.01 1.41 6.04
C SER A 111 -5.63 0.88 6.46
N ALA A 112 -5.56 -0.28 7.13
CA ALA A 112 -4.33 -0.88 7.63
C ALA A 112 -3.94 -2.11 6.81
N THR A 113 -2.65 -2.21 6.51
CA THR A 113 -2.08 -3.41 5.88
C THR A 113 -2.04 -4.60 6.85
N PRO A 114 -2.10 -5.86 6.37
CA PRO A 114 -2.20 -7.04 7.24
C PRO A 114 -1.10 -7.13 8.31
N LYS A 115 0.14 -6.77 7.95
CA LYS A 115 1.27 -6.76 8.88
C LYS A 115 1.11 -5.70 9.97
N PHE A 116 0.61 -4.53 9.61
CA PHE A 116 0.35 -3.45 10.56
C PHE A 116 -0.79 -3.82 11.50
N THR A 117 -1.89 -4.36 10.98
CA THR A 117 -3.00 -4.87 11.79
C THR A 117 -2.51 -5.92 12.79
N LYS A 118 -1.67 -6.86 12.38
CA LYS A 118 -1.08 -7.87 13.27
C LYS A 118 -0.27 -7.25 14.42
N MET A 119 0.46 -6.16 14.17
CA MET A 119 1.20 -5.44 15.21
C MET A 119 0.24 -4.78 16.20
N LEU A 120 -0.80 -4.11 15.71
CA LEU A 120 -1.82 -3.47 16.56
C LEU A 120 -2.57 -4.50 17.41
N SER A 121 -3.01 -5.61 16.81
CA SER A 121 -3.73 -6.66 17.55
C SER A 121 -2.90 -7.22 18.70
N HIS A 122 -1.59 -7.38 18.53
CA HIS A 122 -0.73 -7.83 19.62
C HIS A 122 -0.64 -6.80 20.75
N GLN A 123 -0.59 -5.51 20.43
CA GLN A 123 -0.49 -4.43 21.41
C GLN A 123 -1.78 -4.22 22.22
N TYR A 124 -2.95 -4.38 21.59
CA TYR A 124 -4.26 -4.13 22.21
C TYR A 124 -4.97 -5.40 22.69
N SER A 125 -4.35 -6.56 22.58
CA SER A 125 -4.87 -7.84 23.11
C SER A 125 -4.34 -8.17 24.51
N SER A 126 -3.55 -7.28 25.13
CA SER A 126 -3.01 -7.40 26.49
C SER A 126 -3.69 -6.45 27.46
#